data_AF-A0AB74II54-F1
#
_entry.id   AF-A0AB74II54-F1
#
_cell.length_a   1.000
_cell.length_b   1.000
_cell.length_c   1.000
_cell.angle_alpha   90.00
_cell.angle_beta   90.00
_cell.angle_gamma   90.00
#
_symmetry.space_group_name_H-M   'P 1'
#
loop_
_entity.id
_entity.type
_entity.pdbx_description
1 polymer ?
#
loop_
_entity_poly.entity_id
_entity_poly.type
_entity_poly.pdbx_seq_one_letter_code
_entity_poly.pdbx_strand_id
1 'polypeptide(L)'
;MEQVSVSGSNPKDWKLPVYSLAYEGPDDGSMVNQGDDIAGIVEKSARTHRIQVYSASISIGAYAIKLIRNSNIHLIIAIAEKGTNYVNTIVDTTKGDAVFDYRDGADEMISKIKKHLEAGHYGPDPGIGKSSQKGLNEIVTPEGAINLVMPSDTEIASATKTVTSVGVVQNTDNGSRGADARDLGLVTARWLTKAMQTGTFKGHPFEVRPGGLHAVDQALKDLKDGKNSATKYVFRIEDTPAS
;
A
#
# COMPACT_ATOMS: atom_id res chain seq x y z
N MET A 1 -5.91 13.91 -28.26
CA MET A 1 -5.02 12.75 -28.12
C MET A 1 -4.31 12.91 -26.78
N GLU A 2 -4.57 12.02 -25.83
CA GLU A 2 -3.80 11.97 -24.58
C GLU A 2 -2.53 11.16 -24.86
N GLN A 3 -1.36 11.80 -24.74
CA GLN A 3 -0.05 11.14 -24.92
C GLN A 3 0.48 10.75 -23.53
N VAL A 4 0.82 9.48 -23.35
CA VAL A 4 1.58 9.06 -22.16
C VAL A 4 2.96 9.69 -22.26
N SER A 5 3.31 10.57 -21.31
CA SER A 5 4.62 11.25 -21.26
C SER A 5 5.58 10.59 -20.28
N VAL A 6 5.04 9.82 -19.32
CA VAL A 6 5.80 9.24 -18.21
C VAL A 6 5.24 7.84 -17.88
N SER A 7 6.15 6.90 -17.59
CA SER A 7 5.84 5.57 -17.04
C SER A 7 6.48 5.42 -15.66
N GLY A 8 5.94 4.57 -14.78
CA GLY A 8 6.48 4.34 -13.43
C GLY A 8 6.44 2.86 -13.04
N SER A 9 7.42 2.41 -12.25
CA SER A 9 7.52 1.03 -11.80
C SER A 9 6.92 0.82 -10.40
N ASN A 10 6.32 -0.33 -10.13
CA ASN A 10 6.02 -0.84 -8.80
C ASN A 10 7.15 -1.75 -8.29
N PRO A 11 7.50 -1.78 -6.98
CA PRO A 11 8.58 -2.61 -6.45
C PRO A 11 8.49 -4.12 -6.75
N LYS A 12 7.34 -4.59 -7.25
CA LYS A 12 7.05 -5.98 -7.61
C LYS A 12 6.95 -6.21 -9.11
N ASP A 13 7.11 -5.18 -9.95
CA ASP A 13 7.01 -5.32 -11.42
C ASP A 13 8.03 -6.31 -11.99
N TRP A 14 9.14 -6.54 -11.29
CA TRP A 14 10.11 -7.56 -11.67
C TRP A 14 9.55 -8.99 -11.62
N LYS A 15 8.42 -9.20 -10.93
CA LYS A 15 7.77 -10.50 -10.84
C LYS A 15 6.91 -10.81 -12.07
N LEU A 16 6.44 -9.81 -12.82
CA LEU A 16 5.61 -10.02 -14.01
C LEU A 16 6.24 -10.96 -15.02
N PRO A 17 7.51 -10.74 -15.45
CA PRO A 17 8.15 -11.66 -16.39
C PRO A 17 8.34 -13.06 -15.80
N VAL A 18 8.56 -13.18 -14.50
CA VAL A 18 8.72 -14.48 -13.83
C VAL A 18 7.39 -15.24 -13.81
N TYR A 19 6.30 -14.57 -13.44
CA TYR A 19 4.98 -15.17 -13.46
C TYR A 19 4.55 -15.50 -14.88
N SER A 20 4.78 -14.63 -15.87
CA SER A 20 4.35 -14.90 -17.25
C SER A 20 5.10 -16.08 -17.88
N LEU A 21 6.37 -16.31 -17.48
CA LEU A 21 7.16 -17.46 -17.93
C LEU A 21 6.80 -18.77 -17.21
N ALA A 22 6.19 -18.69 -16.02
CA ALA A 22 5.78 -19.84 -15.21
C ALA A 22 4.27 -20.14 -15.28
N TYR A 23 3.50 -19.31 -15.99
CA TYR A 23 2.05 -19.40 -16.06
C TYR A 23 1.61 -20.30 -17.22
N GLU A 24 0.94 -21.40 -16.90
CA GLU A 24 0.39 -22.36 -17.87
C GLU A 24 -1.11 -22.13 -18.15
N GLY A 25 -1.70 -21.04 -17.64
CA GLY A 25 -3.12 -20.73 -17.82
C GLY A 25 -3.42 -19.92 -19.11
N PRO A 26 -4.70 -19.62 -19.40
CA PRO A 26 -5.09 -18.87 -20.59
C PRO A 26 -4.57 -17.43 -20.54
N ASP A 27 -4.12 -16.92 -21.69
CA ASP A 27 -3.67 -15.54 -21.91
C ASP A 27 -4.88 -14.60 -22.06
N ASP A 28 -5.68 -14.48 -21.00
CA ASP A 28 -6.98 -13.78 -20.97
C ASP A 28 -6.99 -12.54 -20.07
N GLY A 29 -5.80 -12.08 -19.62
CA GLY A 29 -5.66 -10.95 -18.69
C GLY A 29 -5.93 -11.29 -17.22
N SER A 30 -6.16 -12.57 -16.89
CA SER A 30 -6.22 -13.05 -15.50
C SER A 30 -4.88 -12.90 -14.74
N MET A 31 -3.77 -12.77 -15.47
CA MET A 31 -2.46 -12.44 -14.93
C MET A 31 -2.39 -10.96 -14.52
N VAL A 32 -2.78 -10.67 -13.28
CA VAL A 32 -2.70 -9.32 -12.73
C VAL A 32 -1.50 -9.21 -11.78
N ASN A 33 -0.48 -8.44 -12.14
CA ASN A 33 0.56 -8.03 -11.19
C ASN A 33 0.08 -6.82 -10.39
N GLN A 34 -0.53 -7.09 -9.25
CA GLN A 34 -0.72 -6.10 -8.20
C GLN A 34 0.36 -6.39 -7.15
N GLY A 35 1.11 -5.36 -6.76
CA GLY A 35 2.22 -5.55 -5.84
C GLY A 35 1.72 -6.14 -4.52
N ASP A 36 2.35 -7.21 -4.02
CA ASP A 36 1.98 -7.77 -2.72
C ASP A 36 2.18 -6.71 -1.64
N ASP A 37 1.09 -6.18 -1.09
CA ASP A 37 1.09 -5.33 0.10
C ASP A 37 -0.33 -5.27 0.72
N ILE A 38 -0.47 -5.51 2.02
CA ILE A 38 -1.75 -5.36 2.72
C ILE A 38 -2.07 -3.86 2.81
N ALA A 39 -3.09 -3.37 2.10
CA ALA A 39 -3.58 -2.00 2.25
C ALA A 39 -4.57 -1.90 3.42
N GLY A 40 -4.00 -1.99 4.61
CA GLY A 40 -4.60 -1.52 5.84
C GLY A 40 -5.60 -2.46 6.51
N ILE A 41 -5.52 -2.45 7.83
CA ILE A 41 -6.55 -2.96 8.73
C ILE A 41 -7.28 -1.73 9.25
N VAL A 42 -8.59 -1.65 9.03
CA VAL A 42 -9.44 -0.63 9.64
C VAL A 42 -10.12 -1.28 10.85
N GLU A 43 -9.62 -0.98 12.04
CA GLU A 43 -10.26 -1.42 13.27
C GLU A 43 -11.28 -0.35 13.71
N LYS A 44 -12.54 -0.74 13.77
CA LYS A 44 -13.58 0.03 14.46
C LYS A 44 -13.72 -0.52 15.87
N SER A 45 -12.95 0.00 16.82
CA SER A 45 -13.24 -0.25 18.25
C SER A 45 -14.34 0.72 18.72
N ALA A 46 -15.21 0.28 19.63
CA ALA A 46 -16.37 1.02 20.12
C ALA A 46 -16.07 2.40 20.77
N ARG A 47 -14.80 2.81 20.90
CA ARG A 47 -14.39 4.10 21.50
C ARG A 47 -13.32 4.89 20.74
N THR A 48 -12.65 4.32 19.72
CA THR A 48 -11.64 5.02 18.88
C THR A 48 -11.48 4.29 17.54
N HIS A 49 -11.59 5.01 16.42
CA HIS A 49 -11.22 4.46 15.10
C HIS A 49 -9.69 4.38 15.02
N ARG A 50 -9.16 3.20 14.68
CA ARG A 50 -7.71 2.99 14.54
C ARG A 50 -7.44 2.33 13.20
N ILE A 51 -6.33 2.71 12.58
CA ILE A 51 -5.94 2.13 11.30
C ILE A 51 -4.50 1.66 11.38
N GLN A 52 -4.29 0.37 11.15
CA GLN A 52 -2.95 -0.18 10.98
C GLN A 52 -2.63 -0.23 9.50
N VAL A 53 -1.44 0.23 9.10
CA VAL A 53 -0.98 0.21 7.71
C VAL A 53 0.30 -0.61 7.63
N TYR A 54 0.19 -1.82 7.09
CA TYR A 54 1.34 -2.65 6.74
C TYR A 54 2.01 -2.14 5.47
N SER A 55 3.32 -2.37 5.36
CA SER A 55 4.15 -1.87 4.27
C SER A 55 4.03 -0.35 4.07
N ALA A 56 3.94 0.43 5.15
CA ALA A 56 3.62 1.86 5.12
C ALA A 56 4.56 2.71 4.26
N SER A 57 5.80 2.26 4.03
CA SER A 57 6.78 2.97 3.21
C SER A 57 6.64 2.79 1.71
N ILE A 58 5.85 1.84 1.23
CA ILE A 58 5.58 1.69 -0.21
C ILE A 58 4.63 2.80 -0.70
N SER A 59 4.44 2.91 -2.01
CA SER A 59 3.49 3.88 -2.56
C SER A 59 2.04 3.68 -2.10
N ILE A 60 1.50 2.45 -2.13
CA ILE A 60 0.11 2.17 -1.69
C ILE A 60 -0.09 2.56 -0.21
N GLY A 61 0.74 2.01 0.69
CA GLY A 61 0.68 2.32 2.13
C GLY A 61 0.85 3.81 2.42
N ALA A 62 1.77 4.48 1.72
CA ALA A 62 1.98 5.91 1.89
C ALA A 62 0.78 6.76 1.42
N TYR A 63 0.14 6.39 0.31
CA TYR A 63 -1.08 7.06 -0.13
C TYR A 63 -2.24 6.80 0.83
N ALA A 64 -2.39 5.58 1.37
CA ALA A 64 -3.38 5.28 2.39
C ALA A 64 -3.20 6.19 3.62
N ILE A 65 -2.00 6.29 4.18
CA ILE A 65 -1.70 7.19 5.32
C ILE A 65 -2.06 8.64 4.99
N LYS A 66 -1.66 9.14 3.82
CA LYS A 66 -1.97 10.52 3.41
C LYS A 66 -3.47 10.77 3.29
N LEU A 67 -4.23 9.83 2.72
CA LEU A 67 -5.68 9.93 2.58
C LEU A 67 -6.39 9.86 3.94
N ILE A 68 -5.94 8.96 4.83
CA ILE A 68 -6.43 8.84 6.21
C ILE A 68 -6.24 10.16 6.96
N ARG A 69 -5.04 10.75 6.89
CA ARG A 69 -4.74 12.05 7.49
C ARG A 69 -5.54 13.18 6.88
N ASN A 70 -5.73 13.17 5.57
CA ASN A 70 -6.55 14.16 4.89
C ASN A 70 -8.03 14.10 5.32
N SER A 71 -8.48 12.93 5.80
CA SER A 71 -9.79 12.75 6.45
C SER A 71 -9.78 13.06 7.95
N ASN A 72 -8.67 13.56 8.50
CA ASN A 72 -8.47 13.83 9.93
C ASN A 72 -8.72 12.59 10.81
N ILE A 73 -8.40 11.40 10.29
CA ILE A 73 -8.53 10.14 11.02
C ILE A 73 -7.19 9.82 11.68
N HIS A 74 -7.22 9.69 13.00
CA HIS A 74 -6.15 9.22 13.87
C HIS A 74 -6.82 8.29 14.89
N LEU A 75 -6.17 7.26 15.43
CA LEU A 75 -4.76 6.89 15.48
C LEU A 75 -4.31 6.01 14.28
N ILE A 76 -3.14 6.31 13.69
CA ILE A 76 -2.48 5.46 12.67
C ILE A 76 -1.30 4.69 13.28
N ILE A 77 -1.30 3.36 13.11
CA ILE A 77 -0.17 2.47 13.41
C ILE A 77 0.47 2.04 12.09
N ALA A 78 1.57 2.69 11.71
CA ALA A 78 2.26 2.42 10.46
C ALA A 78 3.40 1.42 10.67
N ILE A 79 3.46 0.36 9.87
CA ILE A 79 4.52 -0.66 9.95
C ILE A 79 5.41 -0.54 8.72
N ALA A 80 6.70 -0.27 8.93
CA ALA A 80 7.66 -0.02 7.85
C ALA A 80 9.07 -0.52 8.21
N GLU A 81 9.85 -0.88 7.18
CA GLU A 81 11.23 -1.34 7.34
C GLU A 81 12.25 -0.24 6.98
N LYS A 82 13.04 -0.45 5.91
CA LYS A 82 14.04 0.48 5.38
C LYS A 82 13.49 1.89 5.11
N GLY A 83 12.18 2.03 4.93
CA GLY A 83 11.51 3.30 4.65
C GLY A 83 10.93 4.05 5.85
N THR A 84 11.21 3.63 7.09
CA THR A 84 10.68 4.27 8.31
C THR A 84 10.93 5.78 8.36
N ASN A 85 12.11 6.25 7.95
CA ASN A 85 12.41 7.69 7.88
C ASN A 85 11.43 8.45 6.99
N TYR A 86 11.05 7.89 5.84
CA TYR A 86 10.05 8.49 4.96
C TYR A 86 8.65 8.44 5.61
N VAL A 87 8.27 7.33 6.22
CA VAL A 87 6.95 7.20 6.87
C VAL A 87 6.78 8.22 7.99
N ASN A 88 7.82 8.49 8.77
CA ASN A 88 7.83 9.55 9.79
C ASN A 88 7.52 10.94 9.22
N THR A 89 7.77 11.20 7.93
CA THR A 89 7.41 12.48 7.29
C THR A 89 5.93 12.61 6.91
N ILE A 90 5.20 11.49 6.89
CA ILE A 90 3.81 11.43 6.41
C ILE A 90 2.80 11.02 7.47
N VAL A 91 3.21 10.68 8.69
CA VAL A 91 2.34 10.50 9.87
C VAL A 91 2.23 11.80 10.69
N ASP A 92 1.29 11.88 11.63
CA ASP A 92 1.18 12.98 12.60
C ASP A 92 1.32 12.47 14.04
N THR A 93 2.55 12.44 14.53
CA THR A 93 2.86 11.94 15.89
C THR A 93 2.25 12.81 16.99
N THR A 94 1.88 14.06 16.68
CA THR A 94 1.21 14.94 17.66
C THR A 94 -0.24 14.53 17.91
N LYS A 95 -0.83 13.75 17.00
CA LYS A 95 -2.16 13.16 17.12
C LYS A 95 -2.14 11.68 17.51
N GLY A 96 -0.97 11.19 17.90
CA GLY A 96 -0.77 9.82 18.39
C GLY A 96 -0.26 8.84 17.36
N ASP A 97 -0.22 9.19 16.05
CA ASP A 97 0.28 8.26 15.03
C ASP A 97 1.69 7.78 15.37
N ALA A 98 1.98 6.51 15.05
CA ALA A 98 3.27 5.92 15.34
C ALA A 98 3.74 4.99 14.22
N VAL A 99 5.06 4.90 14.09
CA VAL A 99 5.74 4.04 13.11
C VAL A 99 6.51 2.96 13.85
N PHE A 100 6.35 1.71 13.43
CA PHE A 100 7.01 0.55 14.01
C PHE A 100 7.77 -0.24 12.94
N ASP A 101 8.93 -0.76 13.31
CA ASP A 101 9.78 -1.58 12.46
C ASP A 101 9.66 -3.04 12.86
N TYR A 102 9.28 -3.91 11.91
CA TYR A 102 9.12 -5.34 12.19
C TYR A 102 10.46 -6.08 12.21
N ARG A 103 11.56 -5.48 11.71
CA ARG A 103 12.90 -6.11 11.64
C ARG A 103 13.51 -6.36 13.02
N ASP A 104 13.03 -5.66 14.05
CA ASP A 104 13.37 -5.91 15.45
C ASP A 104 12.79 -7.22 15.97
N GLY A 105 11.97 -7.90 15.16
CA GLY A 105 11.27 -9.12 15.52
C GLY A 105 9.80 -8.84 15.83
N ALA A 106 8.97 -9.83 15.52
CA ALA A 106 7.53 -9.79 15.70
C ALA A 106 7.09 -9.39 17.12
N ASP A 107 7.59 -10.13 18.10
CA ASP A 107 7.20 -9.98 19.50
C ASP A 107 7.63 -8.62 20.06
N GLU A 108 8.79 -8.12 19.63
CA GLU A 108 9.30 -6.81 20.01
C GLU A 108 8.44 -5.68 19.41
N MET A 109 8.08 -5.79 18.13
CA MET A 109 7.16 -4.84 17.48
C MET A 109 5.80 -4.82 18.20
N ILE A 110 5.22 -5.98 18.46
CA ILE A 110 3.97 -6.16 19.22
C ILE A 110 4.07 -5.49 20.60
N SER A 111 5.15 -5.74 21.33
CA SER A 111 5.42 -5.14 22.65
C SER A 111 5.46 -3.61 22.57
N LYS A 112 6.17 -3.06 21.58
CA LYS A 112 6.26 -1.61 21.34
C LYS A 112 4.90 -0.99 21.02
N ILE A 113 4.08 -1.64 20.20
CA ILE A 113 2.74 -1.12 19.86
C ILE A 113 1.85 -1.11 21.11
N LYS A 114 1.83 -2.19 21.89
CA LYS A 114 1.06 -2.25 23.15
C LYS A 114 1.43 -1.12 24.10
N LYS A 115 2.73 -0.92 24.31
CA LYS A 115 3.25 0.15 25.18
C LYS A 115 2.82 1.53 24.68
N HIS A 116 2.86 1.77 23.37
CA HIS A 116 2.40 3.03 22.78
C HIS A 116 0.90 3.28 23.02
N LEU A 117 0.08 2.24 22.85
CA LEU A 117 -1.36 2.32 23.05
C LEU A 117 -1.75 2.57 24.51
N GLU A 118 -1.05 1.93 25.44
CA GLU A 118 -1.20 2.16 26.87
C GLU A 118 -0.80 3.58 27.26
N ALA A 119 0.35 4.06 26.78
CA ALA A 119 0.86 5.40 27.07
C ALA A 119 -0.05 6.52 26.54
N GLY A 120 -0.71 6.29 25.39
CA GLY A 120 -1.67 7.24 24.82
C GLY A 120 -3.09 7.12 25.37
N HIS A 121 -3.33 6.26 26.36
CA HIS A 121 -4.67 5.94 26.90
C HIS A 121 -5.69 5.52 25.82
N TYR A 122 -5.20 5.00 24.69
CA TYR A 122 -6.08 4.49 23.65
C TYR A 122 -6.76 3.20 24.14
N GLY A 123 -6.08 2.42 24.99
CA GLY A 123 -6.55 1.13 25.49
C GLY A 123 -6.00 -0.04 24.68
N PRO A 124 -6.08 -1.27 25.20
CA PRO A 124 -5.44 -2.44 24.59
C PRO A 124 -5.97 -2.68 23.17
N ASP A 125 -5.08 -3.09 22.26
CA ASP A 125 -5.47 -3.61 20.95
C ASP A 125 -5.71 -5.13 21.09
N PRO A 126 -6.95 -5.63 20.90
CA PRO A 126 -7.24 -7.06 21.00
C PRO A 126 -6.57 -7.88 19.88
N GLY A 127 -6.03 -7.18 18.87
CA GLY A 127 -5.38 -7.72 17.70
C GLY A 127 -3.91 -8.18 17.91
N ILE A 128 -3.20 -7.57 18.85
CA ILE A 128 -1.73 -7.66 18.81
C ILE A 128 -1.27 -8.86 19.68
N GLY A 129 -1.29 -10.08 19.11
CA GLY A 129 -0.98 -11.38 19.74
C GLY A 129 0.52 -11.76 19.81
N LYS A 130 0.88 -12.92 20.38
CA LYS A 130 2.28 -13.41 20.52
C LYS A 130 2.68 -14.19 19.25
N SER A 131 3.76 -13.79 18.60
CA SER A 131 4.34 -14.33 17.36
C SER A 131 3.60 -13.97 16.06
N SER A 132 4.18 -13.06 15.27
CA SER A 132 3.74 -12.75 13.90
C SER A 132 3.99 -13.89 12.89
N GLN A 133 4.14 -15.12 13.36
CA GLN A 133 4.11 -16.32 12.52
C GLN A 133 2.72 -16.96 12.46
N LYS A 134 1.68 -16.35 13.06
CA LYS A 134 0.29 -16.77 12.91
C LYS A 134 -0.65 -15.62 12.50
N GLY A 135 -0.63 -15.31 11.21
CA GLY A 135 -1.79 -14.83 10.44
C GLY A 135 -2.38 -13.46 10.77
N LEU A 136 -3.02 -12.86 9.77
CA LEU A 136 -3.83 -11.64 9.87
C LEU A 136 -4.99 -11.75 10.88
N ASN A 137 -5.30 -12.97 11.32
CA ASN A 137 -6.41 -13.31 12.22
C ASN A 137 -6.21 -12.84 13.64
N GLU A 138 -4.96 -12.78 14.09
CA GLU A 138 -4.71 -12.34 15.45
C GLU A 138 -4.91 -10.83 15.54
N ILE A 139 -4.58 -10.07 14.48
CA ILE A 139 -4.45 -8.59 14.43
C ILE A 139 -5.78 -7.83 14.44
N VAL A 140 -6.91 -8.50 14.21
CA VAL A 140 -8.18 -7.80 13.98
C VAL A 140 -9.29 -8.34 14.83
N THR A 141 -9.95 -7.42 15.52
CA THR A 141 -11.09 -7.72 16.37
C THR A 141 -12.24 -8.28 15.53
N PRO A 142 -13.18 -9.00 16.13
CA PRO A 142 -14.37 -9.49 15.42
C PRO A 142 -15.26 -8.40 14.79
N GLU A 143 -15.08 -7.14 15.19
CA GLU A 143 -15.80 -5.99 14.62
C GLU A 143 -14.94 -5.18 13.63
N GLY A 144 -13.68 -5.57 13.46
CA GLY A 144 -12.74 -4.92 12.56
C GLY A 144 -12.90 -5.34 11.11
N ALA A 145 -12.19 -4.64 10.23
CA ALA A 145 -12.12 -4.92 8.81
C ALA A 145 -10.66 -4.98 8.33
N ILE A 146 -10.43 -5.85 7.35
CA ILE A 146 -9.15 -6.01 6.67
C ILE A 146 -9.36 -5.76 5.20
N ASN A 147 -8.51 -4.92 4.64
CA ASN A 147 -8.44 -4.71 3.21
C ASN A 147 -7.07 -5.15 2.69
N LEU A 148 -7.10 -6.01 1.68
CA LEU A 148 -5.92 -6.53 1.02
C LEU A 148 -5.85 -5.95 -0.39
N VAL A 149 -4.66 -5.75 -0.96
CA VAL A 149 -4.54 -5.46 -2.40
C VAL A 149 -4.23 -6.70 -3.24
N MET A 150 -4.14 -7.86 -2.59
CA MET A 150 -3.93 -9.15 -3.21
C MET A 150 -4.86 -10.19 -2.57
N PRO A 151 -5.38 -11.15 -3.35
CA PRO A 151 -6.03 -12.33 -2.80
C PRO A 151 -5.11 -13.04 -1.81
N SER A 152 -5.69 -13.58 -0.75
CA SER A 152 -5.00 -14.41 0.23
C SER A 152 -5.93 -15.52 0.64
N ASP A 153 -5.42 -16.75 0.71
CA ASP A 153 -6.19 -17.91 1.19
C ASP A 153 -6.23 -17.96 2.72
N THR A 154 -5.65 -16.96 3.40
CA THR A 154 -5.73 -16.85 4.86
C THR A 154 -7.20 -16.63 5.25
N GLU A 155 -7.79 -17.63 5.88
CA GLU A 155 -9.10 -17.57 6.52
C GLU A 155 -9.07 -16.57 7.66
N ILE A 156 -9.92 -15.54 7.63
CA ILE A 156 -10.01 -14.51 8.68
C ILE A 156 -11.32 -14.71 9.42
N ALA A 157 -11.25 -15.43 10.54
CA ALA A 157 -12.42 -16.01 11.20
C ALA A 157 -13.39 -14.97 11.78
N SER A 158 -12.93 -13.76 12.08
CA SER A 158 -13.67 -12.79 12.89
C SER A 158 -13.89 -11.43 12.21
N ALA A 159 -13.03 -11.01 11.27
CA ALA A 159 -13.09 -9.68 10.67
C ALA A 159 -13.68 -9.69 9.26
N THR A 160 -14.27 -8.56 8.84
CA THR A 160 -14.69 -8.38 7.45
C THR A 160 -13.47 -8.30 6.55
N LYS A 161 -13.31 -9.24 5.63
CA LYS A 161 -12.20 -9.28 4.68
C LYS A 161 -12.64 -8.76 3.32
N THR A 162 -11.89 -7.81 2.78
CA THR A 162 -12.09 -7.23 1.44
C THR A 162 -10.78 -7.26 0.66
N VAL A 163 -10.89 -7.29 -0.66
CA VAL A 163 -9.75 -7.17 -1.58
C VAL A 163 -10.01 -5.99 -2.51
N THR A 164 -9.13 -4.99 -2.47
CA THR A 164 -9.16 -3.87 -3.41
C THR A 164 -8.70 -4.32 -4.78
N SER A 165 -9.49 -4.00 -5.81
CA SER A 165 -9.14 -4.21 -7.22
C SER A 165 -9.18 -2.87 -7.95
N VAL A 166 -8.15 -2.56 -8.74
CA VAL A 166 -8.24 -1.43 -9.68
C VAL A 166 -9.24 -1.69 -10.82
N GLY A 167 -9.58 -2.96 -11.06
CA GLY A 167 -10.50 -3.37 -12.12
C GLY A 167 -11.89 -2.75 -11.98
N VAL A 168 -12.40 -2.57 -10.75
CA VAL A 168 -13.76 -2.03 -10.52
C VAL A 168 -13.88 -0.55 -10.92
N VAL A 169 -12.78 0.22 -10.91
CA VAL A 169 -12.79 1.63 -11.36
C VAL A 169 -12.50 1.77 -12.86
N GLN A 170 -12.13 0.68 -13.52
CA GLN A 170 -11.92 0.61 -14.97
C GLN A 170 -13.02 -0.21 -15.68
N ASN A 171 -13.86 -0.92 -14.91
CA ASN A 171 -14.78 -1.95 -15.37
C ASN A 171 -14.10 -3.01 -16.27
N THR A 172 -12.85 -3.37 -15.94
CA THR A 172 -12.07 -4.38 -16.67
C THR A 172 -12.18 -5.77 -16.05
N ASP A 173 -12.78 -5.88 -14.86
CA ASP A 173 -12.99 -7.14 -14.16
C ASP A 173 -14.41 -7.71 -14.34
N ASN A 174 -15.24 -7.08 -15.18
CA ASN A 174 -16.63 -7.47 -15.44
C ASN A 174 -17.46 -7.71 -14.15
N GLY A 175 -17.19 -6.94 -13.10
CA GLY A 175 -17.86 -7.06 -11.81
C GLY A 175 -17.40 -8.24 -10.94
N SER A 176 -16.39 -9.01 -11.38
CA SER A 176 -15.88 -10.17 -10.65
C SER A 176 -15.24 -9.84 -9.30
N ARG A 177 -14.87 -8.56 -9.07
CA ARG A 177 -14.20 -8.11 -7.84
C ARG A 177 -14.94 -6.97 -7.12
N GLY A 178 -16.18 -6.67 -7.50
CA GLY A 178 -17.02 -5.67 -6.84
C GLY A 178 -17.99 -4.96 -7.77
N ALA A 179 -18.78 -4.05 -7.19
CA ALA A 179 -19.67 -3.18 -7.95
C ALA A 179 -18.89 -2.18 -8.82
N ASP A 180 -19.49 -1.75 -9.93
CA ASP A 180 -18.92 -0.72 -10.81
C ASP A 180 -18.63 0.55 -10.00
N ALA A 181 -17.37 0.96 -9.99
CA ALA A 181 -16.85 2.09 -9.24
C ALA A 181 -16.24 3.15 -10.17
N ARG A 182 -16.58 3.19 -11.46
CA ARG A 182 -16.04 4.18 -12.41
C ARG A 182 -16.29 5.62 -11.98
N ASP A 183 -17.48 5.93 -11.46
CA ASP A 183 -17.80 7.28 -10.96
C ASP A 183 -16.98 7.65 -9.72
N LEU A 184 -16.73 6.68 -8.83
CA LEU A 184 -15.83 6.87 -7.69
C LEU A 184 -14.40 7.15 -8.17
N GLY A 185 -13.94 6.41 -9.17
CA GLY A 185 -12.64 6.62 -9.83
C GLY A 185 -12.52 8.02 -10.42
N LEU A 186 -13.53 8.48 -11.15
CA LEU A 186 -13.58 9.81 -11.75
C LEU A 186 -13.50 10.92 -10.70
N VAL A 187 -14.34 10.86 -9.67
CA VAL A 187 -14.36 11.87 -8.59
C VAL A 187 -13.02 11.90 -7.85
N THR A 188 -12.48 10.71 -7.52
CA THR A 188 -11.20 10.58 -6.83
C THR A 188 -10.05 11.15 -7.66
N ALA A 189 -10.00 10.85 -8.96
CA ALA A 189 -8.98 11.36 -9.86
C ALA A 189 -9.02 12.89 -10.00
N ARG A 190 -10.23 13.47 -10.12
CA ARG A 190 -10.41 14.93 -10.19
C ARG A 190 -9.99 15.62 -8.89
N TRP A 191 -10.39 15.07 -7.75
CA TRP A 191 -9.99 15.59 -6.45
C TRP A 191 -8.47 15.51 -6.27
N LEU A 192 -7.85 14.36 -6.55
CA LEU A 192 -6.41 14.17 -6.40
C LEU A 192 -5.61 15.10 -7.31
N THR A 193 -6.05 15.27 -8.57
CA THR A 193 -5.44 16.21 -9.52
C THR A 193 -5.44 17.64 -8.95
N LYS A 194 -6.60 18.12 -8.49
CA LYS A 194 -6.71 19.44 -7.87
C LYS A 194 -5.79 19.54 -6.65
N ALA A 195 -5.80 18.55 -5.76
CA ALA A 195 -5.02 18.56 -4.54
C ALA A 195 -3.50 18.57 -4.79
N MET A 196 -3.05 17.88 -5.83
CA MET A 196 -1.65 17.93 -6.28
C MET A 196 -1.29 19.28 -6.89
N GLN A 197 -2.15 19.85 -7.73
CA GLN A 197 -1.95 21.17 -8.34
C GLN A 197 -1.89 22.29 -7.29
N THR A 198 -2.71 22.19 -6.23
CA THR A 198 -2.73 23.17 -5.13
C THR A 198 -1.70 22.87 -4.03
N GLY A 199 -0.91 21.80 -4.18
CA GLY A 199 0.12 21.41 -3.21
C GLY A 199 -0.41 20.88 -1.87
N THR A 200 -1.71 20.63 -1.75
CA THR A 200 -2.35 20.08 -0.53
C THR A 200 -2.21 18.57 -0.44
N PHE A 201 -1.81 17.91 -1.54
CA PHE A 201 -1.46 16.49 -1.56
C PHE A 201 -0.15 16.29 -2.32
N LYS A 202 0.77 15.50 -1.75
CA LYS A 202 2.07 15.19 -2.35
C LYS A 202 2.15 13.74 -2.80
N GLY A 203 2.67 13.51 -4.00
CA GLY A 203 2.94 12.17 -4.52
C GLY A 203 3.93 11.37 -3.66
N HIS A 204 4.12 10.10 -3.99
CA HIS A 204 5.19 9.30 -3.39
C HIS A 204 6.56 9.77 -3.91
N PRO A 205 7.66 9.68 -3.12
CA PRO A 205 8.99 9.94 -3.63
C PRO A 205 9.28 9.12 -4.88
N PHE A 206 10.02 9.70 -5.82
CA PHE A 206 10.36 9.04 -7.06
C PHE A 206 11.76 9.43 -7.53
N GLU A 207 12.34 8.55 -8.33
CA GLU A 207 13.61 8.73 -9.02
C GLU A 207 13.33 8.62 -10.53
N VAL A 208 13.67 9.66 -11.28
CA VAL A 208 13.62 9.60 -12.75
C VAL A 208 14.85 8.85 -13.24
N ARG A 209 14.64 7.72 -13.91
CA ARG A 209 15.72 6.90 -14.46
C ARG A 209 16.22 7.49 -15.78
N PRO A 210 17.54 7.70 -15.94
CA PRO A 210 18.09 8.24 -17.17
C PRO A 210 17.93 7.27 -18.35
N GLY A 211 17.74 7.79 -19.56
CA GLY A 211 17.59 6.97 -20.77
C GLY A 211 16.16 6.50 -21.07
N GLY A 212 15.17 7.05 -20.37
CA GLY A 212 13.76 6.81 -20.63
C GLY A 212 13.39 5.33 -20.58
N LEU A 213 12.72 4.85 -21.62
CA LEU A 213 12.26 3.46 -21.68
C LEU A 213 13.40 2.43 -21.75
N HIS A 214 14.60 2.80 -22.20
CA HIS A 214 15.75 1.88 -22.22
C HIS A 214 16.23 1.50 -20.80
N ALA A 215 15.84 2.25 -19.78
CA ALA A 215 16.20 1.96 -18.39
C ALA A 215 15.29 0.96 -17.68
N VAL A 216 14.17 0.54 -18.32
CA VAL A 216 13.17 -0.34 -17.69
C VAL A 216 13.79 -1.68 -17.28
N ASP A 217 14.58 -2.32 -18.14
CA ASP A 217 15.22 -3.61 -17.82
C ASP A 217 16.11 -3.53 -16.58
N GLN A 218 16.99 -2.53 -16.51
CA GLN A 218 17.85 -2.34 -15.34
C GLN A 218 17.05 -1.98 -14.09
N ALA A 219 16.00 -1.17 -14.22
CA ALA A 219 15.13 -0.84 -13.10
C ALA A 219 14.44 -2.09 -12.53
N LEU A 220 13.95 -3.01 -13.38
CA LEU A 220 13.36 -4.28 -12.93
C LEU A 220 14.39 -5.15 -12.20
N LYS A 221 15.64 -5.21 -12.69
CA LYS A 221 16.74 -5.90 -11.98
C LYS A 221 17.02 -5.26 -10.63
N ASP A 222 17.10 -3.94 -10.55
CA ASP A 222 17.33 -3.22 -9.30
C ASP A 222 16.19 -3.42 -8.29
N LEU A 223 14.94 -3.52 -8.75
CA LEU A 223 13.79 -3.87 -7.91
C LEU A 223 13.90 -5.30 -7.38
N LYS A 224 14.24 -6.26 -8.24
CA LYS A 224 14.46 -7.66 -7.86
C LYS A 224 15.57 -7.80 -6.81
N ASP A 225 16.64 -7.03 -6.97
CA ASP A 225 17.77 -7.00 -6.05
C ASP A 225 17.48 -6.22 -4.75
N GLY A 226 16.28 -5.63 -4.60
CA GLY A 226 15.89 -4.87 -3.41
C GLY A 226 16.68 -3.58 -3.20
N LYS A 227 17.22 -2.99 -4.29
CA LYS A 227 18.00 -1.74 -4.25
C LYS A 227 17.11 -0.51 -4.09
N ASN A 228 15.85 -0.60 -4.51
CA ASN A 228 14.88 0.47 -4.34
C ASN A 228 14.21 0.40 -2.96
N SER A 229 14.06 1.56 -2.30
CA SER A 229 13.32 1.67 -1.05
C SER A 229 12.59 3.00 -0.96
N ALA A 230 11.33 2.96 -0.54
CA ALA A 230 10.46 4.14 -0.30
C ALA A 230 10.43 5.16 -1.44
N THR A 231 10.69 4.72 -2.67
CA THR A 231 10.74 5.53 -3.88
C THR A 231 10.12 4.74 -5.03
N LYS A 232 9.73 5.43 -6.10
CA LYS A 232 9.28 4.82 -7.35
C LYS A 232 10.27 5.15 -8.46
N TYR A 233 10.68 4.18 -9.28
CA TYR A 233 11.35 4.51 -10.53
C TYR A 233 10.34 5.06 -11.54
N VAL A 234 10.74 6.13 -12.21
CA VAL A 234 9.95 6.86 -13.19
C VAL A 234 10.76 6.99 -14.47
N PHE A 235 10.14 6.79 -15.62
CA PHE A 235 10.76 6.84 -16.94
C PHE A 235 10.06 7.92 -17.75
N ARG A 236 10.80 8.96 -18.15
CA ARG A 236 10.27 9.95 -19.09
C ARG A 236 10.43 9.40 -20.49
N ILE A 237 9.35 9.36 -21.26
CA ILE A 237 9.39 8.77 -22.60
C ILE A 237 10.27 9.61 -23.54
N GLU A 238 10.24 10.93 -23.39
CA GLU A 238 11.10 11.88 -24.13
C GLU A 238 12.60 11.67 -23.91
N ASP A 239 13.00 11.06 -22.78
CA ASP A 239 14.40 10.76 -22.49
C ASP A 239 14.89 9.46 -23.18
N THR A 240 14.02 8.77 -23.92
CA THR A 240 14.37 7.55 -24.65
C THR A 240 15.15 7.93 -25.91
N PRO A 241 16.42 7.52 -26.05
CA PRO A 241 17.19 7.78 -27.26
C PRO A 241 16.46 7.24 -28.50
N ALA A 242 16.48 8.01 -29.59
CA ALA A 242 15.96 7.55 -30.88
C ALA A 242 16.75 6.32 -31.36
N SER A 243 16.03 5.31 -31.83
CA SER A 243 16.57 4.10 -32.45
C SER A 243 17.08 4.37 -33.86
#